data_AF-V8NKI7-F1
#
_entry.id   AF-V8NKI7-F1
#
_cell.length_a   1.000
_cell.length_b   1.000
_cell.length_c   1.000
_cell.angle_alpha   90.00
_cell.angle_beta   90.00
_cell.angle_gamma   90.00
#
_symmetry.space_group_name_H-M   'P 1'
#
loop_
_entity.id
_entity.type
_entity.pdbx_description
1 polymer ?
#
loop_
_entity_poly.entity_id
_entity_poly.type
_entity_poly.pdbx_seq_one_letter_code
_entity_poly.pdbx_strand_id
1 'polypeptide(L)'
;MKFTLDDGTGTLDVYLLDDKKFFQIPASKVLINNIFQENMESIMSRLCPASRTLDDFPWLECFIKSYYVQDGTEKRLCYRIFDTTVAEDI
;
A
#
# COMPACT_ATOMS: atom_id res chain seq x y z
N MET A 1 -0.96 -6.06 -2.76
CA MET A 1 -1.34 -4.90 -3.62
C MET A 1 -0.09 -4.34 -4.32
N LYS A 2 -0.27 -3.56 -5.39
CA LYS A 2 0.79 -2.75 -6.00
C LYS A 2 0.40 -1.28 -5.85
N PHE A 3 1.23 -0.50 -5.16
CA PHE A 3 1.07 0.93 -4.97
C PHE A 3 1.97 1.64 -5.99
N THR A 4 1.50 2.74 -6.55
CA THR A 4 2.36 3.67 -7.29
C THR A 4 2.50 4.90 -6.40
N LEU A 5 3.67 5.06 -5.80
CA LEU A 5 3.99 6.19 -4.93
C LEU A 5 4.52 7.35 -5.78
N ASP A 6 4.12 8.57 -5.46
CA ASP A 6 4.55 9.80 -6.13
C ASP A 6 4.87 10.84 -5.04
N ASP A 7 6.07 11.42 -5.09
CA ASP A 7 6.52 12.47 -4.18
C ASP A 7 6.73 13.82 -4.89
N GLY A 8 6.29 13.93 -6.14
CA GLY A 8 6.49 15.08 -7.01
C GLY A 8 7.84 15.08 -7.76
N THR A 9 8.79 14.21 -7.42
CA THR A 9 10.06 14.06 -8.13
C THR A 9 10.06 12.90 -9.13
N GLY A 10 9.19 11.92 -8.91
CA GLY A 10 9.00 10.78 -9.78
C GLY A 10 8.03 9.76 -9.18
N THR A 11 7.78 8.68 -9.92
CA THR A 11 6.90 7.60 -9.46
C THR A 11 7.66 6.31 -9.19
N LEU A 12 7.18 5.54 -8.21
CA LEU A 12 7.75 4.27 -7.84
C LEU A 12 6.67 3.21 -7.62
N ASP A 13 6.76 2.11 -8.37
CA ASP A 13 5.93 0.92 -8.13
C ASP A 13 6.45 0.11 -6.95
N VAL A 14 5.63 -0.02 -5.91
CA VAL A 14 5.97 -0.71 -4.67
C VAL A 14 4.91 -1.76 -4.33
N TYR A 15 5.34 -2.97 -4.00
CA TYR A 15 4.44 -4.04 -3.59
C TYR A 15 4.14 -3.97 -2.10
N LEU A 16 2.90 -4.30 -1.75
CA LEU A 16 2.46 -4.56 -0.40
C LEU A 16 2.04 -6.02 -0.29
N LEU A 17 2.79 -6.79 0.49
CA LEU A 17 2.41 -8.11 0.98
C LEU A 17 2.19 -7.98 2.48
N ASP A 18 0.93 -7.90 2.88
CA ASP A 18 0.52 -7.71 4.28
C ASP A 18 -0.30 -8.89 4.78
N ASP A 19 -0.07 -9.25 6.05
CA ASP A 19 -0.89 -10.22 6.78
C ASP A 19 -1.80 -9.54 7.81
N LYS A 20 -1.33 -8.44 8.42
CA LYS A 20 -2.10 -7.68 9.43
C LYS A 20 -1.53 -6.30 9.71
N LYS A 21 -0.26 -6.03 9.40
CA LYS A 21 0.46 -4.88 9.94
C LYS A 21 0.04 -3.58 9.27
N PHE A 22 -0.09 -3.57 7.95
CA PHE A 22 -0.38 -2.36 7.20
C PHE A 22 -1.79 -1.86 7.47
N PHE A 23 -2.81 -2.71 7.28
CA PHE A 23 -4.21 -2.34 7.45
C PHE A 23 -4.74 -2.51 8.88
N GLN A 24 -3.93 -3.10 9.78
CA GLN A 24 -4.39 -3.55 11.11
C GLN A 24 -5.54 -4.59 11.04
N ILE A 25 -5.75 -5.20 9.87
CA ILE A 25 -6.81 -6.16 9.57
C ILE A 25 -6.16 -7.51 9.26
N PRO A 26 -6.53 -8.61 9.94
CA PRO A 26 -6.01 -9.94 9.60
C PRO A 26 -6.47 -10.36 8.19
N ALA A 27 -5.53 -10.57 7.28
CA ALA A 27 -5.78 -10.97 5.89
C ALA A 27 -6.57 -12.28 5.81
N SER A 28 -6.36 -13.18 6.78
CA SER A 28 -7.10 -14.45 6.91
C SER A 28 -8.60 -14.28 7.20
N LYS A 29 -9.04 -13.11 7.67
CA LYS A 29 -10.42 -12.85 8.09
C LYS A 29 -11.19 -11.88 7.21
N VAL A 30 -10.50 -11.11 6.37
CA VAL A 30 -11.14 -10.04 5.57
C VAL A 30 -12.24 -10.59 4.66
N LEU A 31 -12.09 -11.78 4.10
CA LEU A 31 -13.08 -12.36 3.18
C LEU A 31 -14.38 -12.83 3.86
N ILE A 32 -14.38 -13.00 5.18
CA ILE A 32 -15.53 -13.54 5.93
C ILE A 32 -16.11 -12.54 6.97
N ASN A 33 -15.60 -11.31 6.99
CA ASN A 33 -16.03 -10.28 7.94
C ASN A 33 -16.24 -8.95 7.22
N ASN A 34 -17.49 -8.54 7.09
CA ASN A 34 -17.87 -7.31 6.38
C ASN A 34 -17.28 -6.05 7.03
N ILE A 35 -17.14 -6.01 8.36
CA ILE A 35 -16.52 -4.86 9.06
C ILE A 35 -15.07 -4.70 8.62
N PHE A 36 -14.35 -5.81 8.40
CA PHE A 36 -12.99 -5.74 7.89
C PHE A 36 -12.93 -5.32 6.42
N GLN A 37 -13.92 -5.69 5.62
CA GLN A 37 -14.02 -5.23 4.22
C GLN A 37 -14.28 -3.73 4.16
N GLU A 38 -15.28 -3.26 4.91
CA GLU A 38 -15.65 -1.85 5.01
C GLU A 38 -14.50 -0.99 5.55
N ASN A 39 -13.76 -1.47 6.56
CA ASN A 39 -12.59 -0.76 7.09
C ASN A 39 -11.46 -0.67 6.06
N MET A 40 -11.19 -1.76 5.35
CA MET A 40 -10.16 -1.78 4.30
C MET A 40 -10.53 -0.83 3.15
N GLU A 41 -11.81 -0.82 2.74
CA GLU A 41 -12.33 0.12 1.75
C GLU A 41 -12.22 1.57 2.24
N SER A 42 -12.59 1.83 3.51
CA SER A 42 -12.47 3.15 4.12
C SER A 42 -11.02 3.64 4.08
N ILE A 43 -10.06 2.83 4.52
CA ILE A 43 -8.62 3.16 4.50
C ILE A 43 -8.17 3.49 3.07
N MET A 44 -8.51 2.65 2.08
CA MET A 44 -8.10 2.88 0.70
C MET A 44 -8.74 4.12 0.08
N SER A 45 -10.01 4.42 0.42
CA SER A 45 -10.70 5.62 -0.07
C SER A 45 -10.13 6.91 0.51
N ARG A 46 -9.53 6.86 1.70
CA ARG A 46 -8.85 8.00 2.32
C ARG A 46 -7.44 8.18 1.77
N LEU A 47 -6.71 7.08 1.53
CA LEU A 47 -5.39 7.10 0.89
C LEU A 47 -5.45 7.54 -0.59
N CYS A 48 -6.50 7.15 -1.32
CA CYS A 48 -6.65 7.44 -2.75
C CYS A 48 -8.11 7.84 -3.06
N PRO A 49 -8.50 9.08 -2.72
CA PRO A 49 -9.87 9.55 -2.92
C PRO A 49 -10.17 9.73 -4.42
N ALA A 50 -11.31 9.18 -4.88
CA ALA A 50 -11.68 9.13 -6.30
C ALA A 50 -11.91 10.50 -6.98
N SER A 51 -12.08 11.57 -6.22
CA SER A 51 -12.61 12.85 -6.73
C SER A 51 -11.64 14.03 -6.58
N ARG A 52 -10.35 13.76 -6.39
CA ARG A 52 -9.38 14.80 -6.02
C ARG A 52 -8.12 14.77 -6.86
N THR A 53 -7.42 15.90 -6.88
CA THR A 53 -6.09 16.00 -7.50
C THR A 53 -5.04 15.36 -6.58
N LEU A 54 -3.88 14.99 -7.12
CA LEU A 54 -2.80 14.37 -6.32
C LEU A 54 -2.39 15.25 -5.14
N ASP A 55 -2.47 16.58 -5.28
CA ASP A 55 -2.14 17.53 -4.21
C ASP A 55 -3.07 17.45 -2.98
N ASP A 56 -4.23 16.80 -3.12
CA ASP A 56 -5.21 16.63 -2.05
C ASP A 56 -5.09 15.27 -1.33
N PHE A 57 -4.16 14.40 -1.76
CA PHE A 57 -3.98 13.08 -1.19
C PHE A 57 -3.17 13.19 0.11
N PRO A 58 -3.47 12.36 1.12
CA PRO A 58 -2.64 12.34 2.32
C PRO A 58 -1.26 11.77 2.01
N TRP A 59 -0.24 12.23 2.74
CA TRP A 59 1.07 11.62 2.71
C TRP A 59 1.04 10.22 3.32
N LEU A 60 1.67 9.26 2.64
CA LEU A 60 1.93 7.92 3.17
C LEU A 60 3.39 7.81 3.59
N GLU A 61 3.66 7.99 4.87
CA GLU A 61 4.97 7.66 5.44
C GLU A 61 5.15 6.13 5.47
N CYS A 62 6.18 5.63 4.78
CA CYS A 62 6.42 4.19 4.71
C CYS A 62 7.89 3.83 4.61
N PHE A 63 8.23 2.64 5.12
CA PHE A 63 9.53 2.02 4.87
C PHE A 63 9.46 1.11 3.66
N ILE A 64 10.37 1.32 2.71
CA ILE A 64 10.50 0.49 1.51
C ILE A 64 11.86 -0.20 1.46
N LYS A 65 11.87 -1.45 1.00
CA LYS A 65 13.11 -2.17 0.70
C LYS A 65 13.16 -2.58 -0.75
N SER A 66 14.33 -2.44 -1.35
CA SER A 66 14.62 -2.91 -2.70
C SER A 66 15.06 -4.37 -2.68
N TYR A 67 14.68 -5.14 -3.71
CA TYR A 67 15.14 -6.50 -3.92
C TYR A 67 15.15 -6.81 -5.42
N TYR A 68 16.01 -7.73 -5.82
CA TYR A 68 16.03 -8.20 -7.20
C TYR A 68 15.13 -9.42 -7.36
N VAL A 69 14.33 -9.41 -8.42
CA VAL A 69 13.58 -10.57 -8.90
C VAL A 69 14.24 -11.04 -10.19
N GLN A 70 14.43 -12.34 -10.30
CA GLN A 70 14.89 -12.95 -11.53
C GLN A 70 13.69 -13.53 -12.27
N ASP A 71 13.44 -13.03 -13.47
CA ASP A 71 12.39 -13.50 -14.37
C ASP A 71 13.05 -14.04 -15.64
N GLY A 72 13.25 -15.36 -15.68
CA GLY A 72 14.09 -16.00 -16.69
C GLY A 72 15.54 -15.47 -16.68
N THR A 73 15.91 -14.78 -17.76
CA THR A 73 17.24 -14.17 -17.93
C THR A 73 17.31 -12.73 -17.44
N GLU A 74 16.19 -12.08 -17.15
CA GLU A 74 16.15 -10.68 -16.72
C GLU A 74 16.23 -10.57 -15.19
N LYS A 75 17.05 -9.63 -14.72
CA LYS A 75 17.14 -9.26 -13.30
C LYS A 75 16.49 -7.90 -13.10
N ARG A 76 15.29 -7.89 -12.52
CA ARG A 76 14.49 -6.68 -12.29
C ARG A 76 14.63 -6.21 -10.84
N LEU A 77 14.83 -4.91 -10.65
CA LEU A 77 14.78 -4.28 -9.33
C LEU A 77 13.31 -4.00 -8.96
N CYS A 78 12.89 -4.47 -7.80
CA CYS A 78 11.55 -4.32 -7.25
C CYS A 78 11.61 -3.72 -5.85
N TYR A 79 10.49 -3.16 -5.39
CA TYR A 79 10.37 -2.51 -4.08
C TYR A 79 9.18 -3.09 -3.32
N ARG A 80 9.32 -3.17 -1.98
CA ARG A 80 8.25 -3.65 -1.10
C ARG A 80 8.14 -2.79 0.14
N ILE A 81 6.92 -2.42 0.51
CA ILE A 81 6.61 -1.82 1.81
C ILE A 81 6.87 -2.85 2.91
N PHE A 82 7.48 -2.43 4.01
CA PHE A 82 7.63 -3.25 5.22
C PHE A 82 7.53 -2.36 6.46
N ASP A 83 7.31 -2.97 7.63
CA ASP A 83 7.26 -2.28 8.93
C ASP A 83 6.47 -0.95 8.97
N THR A 84 5.41 -0.87 8.17
CA THR A 84 4.56 0.31 8.01
C THR A 84 3.13 -0.04 8.43
N THR A 85 2.44 0.89 9.07
CA THR A 85 1.01 0.79 9.41
C THR A 85 0.32 2.10 9.05
N VAL A 86 -0.95 2.04 8.65
CA VAL A 86 -1.76 3.24 8.44
C VAL A 86 -2.07 3.89 9.79
N ALA A 87 -1.99 5.22 9.86
CA ALA A 87 -2.32 5.96 11.08
C ALA A 87 -3.82 5.87 11.37
N GLU A 88 -4.20 5.94 12.65
CA GLU A 88 -5.59 5.83 13.12
C GLU A 88 -6.48 6.99 12.62
N ASP A 89 -5.85 8.12 12.27
CA ASP A 89 -6.53 9.37 11.90
C ASP A 89 -6.62 9.57 10.37
N ILE A 90 -6.12 8.63 9.56
CA ILE A 90 -6.26 8.69 8.09
C ILE A 90 -7.72 8.66 7.73
#